data_AF-A0A7Y5CZ48-F1
#
_entry.id   AF-A0A7Y5CZ48-F1
#
_cell.length_a   1.000
_cell.length_b   1.000
_cell.length_c   1.000
_cell.angle_alpha   90.00
_cell.angle_beta   90.00
_cell.angle_gamma   90.00
#
_symmetry.space_group_name_H-M   'P 1'
#
loop_
_entity.id
_entity.type
_entity.pdbx_description
1 polymer ?
#
loop_
_entity_poly.entity_id
_entity_poly.type
_entity_poly.pdbx_seq_one_letter_code
_entity_poly.pdbx_strand_id
1 'polypeptide(L)'
;MAKAPSKAPAATAKKTPAPKKAGSPIELIVKACEVSLTKLNELNIEHELQSEINWCLGSFQNDQNPIGLYQMVERSLIIFKAELSKKTKGVTAKLVADLEKALKADA
;
A
#
# COMPACT_ATOMS: atom_id res chain seq x y z
N MET A 1 51.61 2.05 -3.02
CA MET A 1 50.79 0.82 -2.99
C MET A 1 50.26 0.61 -1.58
N ALA A 2 48.98 0.84 -1.33
CA ALA A 2 48.31 0.46 -0.08
C ALA A 2 46.81 0.19 -0.33
N LYS A 3 46.47 -1.10 -0.20
CA LYS A 3 45.18 -1.76 0.11
C LYS A 3 43.87 -0.96 0.06
N ALA A 4 42.92 -1.45 -0.74
CA ALA A 4 41.55 -1.74 -0.32
C ALA A 4 40.90 -2.77 -1.28
N PRO A 5 40.60 -4.01 -0.87
CA PRO A 5 39.70 -4.88 -1.60
C PRO A 5 38.25 -4.62 -1.17
N SER A 6 37.40 -4.43 -2.16
CA SER A 6 35.97 -4.19 -2.09
C SER A 6 35.25 -5.17 -1.16
N LYS A 7 34.39 -4.64 -0.29
CA LYS A 7 33.54 -5.41 0.63
C LYS A 7 32.11 -5.44 0.09
N ALA A 8 31.53 -6.64 0.19
CA ALA A 8 30.13 -7.04 0.04
C ALA A 8 29.66 -7.48 -1.37
N PRO A 9 29.51 -8.80 -1.60
CA PRO A 9 28.53 -9.31 -2.53
C PRO A 9 27.15 -9.12 -1.89
N ALA A 10 26.28 -8.32 -2.50
CA ALA A 10 24.87 -8.28 -2.14
C ALA A 10 24.27 -9.64 -2.50
N ALA A 11 23.99 -10.43 -1.46
CA ALA A 11 23.33 -11.71 -1.56
C ALA A 11 22.02 -11.56 -2.34
N THR A 12 21.90 -12.42 -3.35
CA THR A 12 20.70 -12.74 -4.09
C THR A 12 19.56 -13.11 -3.14
N ALA A 13 18.67 -12.15 -2.88
CA ALA A 13 17.37 -12.44 -2.30
C ALA A 13 16.56 -13.21 -3.34
N LYS A 14 16.26 -14.47 -2.99
CA LYS A 14 15.53 -15.46 -3.77
C LYS A 14 14.19 -14.88 -4.24
N LYS A 15 14.06 -14.66 -5.55
CA LYS A 15 12.77 -14.55 -6.23
C LYS A 15 12.07 -15.90 -6.15
N THR A 16 11.20 -16.05 -5.17
CA THR A 16 10.19 -17.10 -5.18
C THR A 16 9.05 -16.57 -6.04
N PRO A 17 8.69 -17.21 -7.18
CA PRO A 17 7.53 -16.78 -7.96
C PRO A 17 6.27 -17.16 -7.17
N ALA A 18 5.58 -16.16 -6.60
CA ALA A 18 4.33 -16.41 -5.92
C ALA A 18 3.25 -16.77 -6.98
N PRO A 19 2.52 -17.88 -6.78
CA PRO A 19 1.67 -18.45 -7.81
C PRO A 19 0.41 -17.59 -8.02
N LYS A 20 0.03 -17.43 -9.28
CA LYS A 20 -1.29 -16.97 -9.70
C LYS A 20 -2.35 -17.99 -9.24
N LYS A 21 -3.21 -17.65 -8.27
CA LYS A 21 -4.58 -18.20 -8.15
C LYS A 21 -5.43 -17.48 -7.08
N ALA A 22 -6.51 -16.85 -7.56
CA ALA A 22 -7.82 -16.63 -6.92
C ALA A 22 -7.88 -16.04 -5.49
N GLY A 23 -8.22 -14.76 -5.39
CA GLY A 23 -8.93 -14.16 -4.24
C GLY A 23 -8.11 -14.04 -2.97
N SER A 24 -6.87 -13.58 -3.07
CA SER A 24 -5.97 -13.45 -1.91
C SER A 24 -6.23 -12.15 -1.12
N PRO A 25 -6.01 -12.11 0.21
CA PRO A 25 -6.11 -10.89 1.03
C PRO A 25 -5.33 -9.70 0.43
N ILE A 26 -4.22 -10.02 -0.23
CA ILE A 26 -3.39 -9.08 -0.97
C ILE A 26 -4.15 -8.38 -2.11
N GLU A 27 -5.01 -9.08 -2.87
CA GLU A 27 -5.80 -8.46 -3.94
C GLU A 27 -6.84 -7.47 -3.37
N LEU A 28 -7.38 -7.75 -2.19
CA LEU A 28 -8.29 -6.83 -1.48
C LEU A 28 -7.54 -5.58 -1.03
N ILE A 29 -6.32 -5.74 -0.52
CA ILE A 29 -5.43 -4.65 -0.12
C ILE A 29 -5.00 -3.81 -1.33
N VAL A 30 -4.66 -4.43 -2.45
CA VAL A 30 -4.34 -3.72 -3.71
C VAL A 30 -5.53 -2.86 -4.14
N LYS A 31 -6.74 -3.45 -4.18
CA LYS A 31 -7.96 -2.69 -4.50
C LYS A 31 -8.24 -1.58 -3.49
N ALA A 32 -8.04 -1.84 -2.20
CA ALA A 32 -8.17 -0.84 -1.14
C ALA A 32 -7.20 0.34 -1.34
N CYS A 33 -5.96 0.07 -1.74
CA CYS A 33 -4.99 1.09 -2.14
C CYS A 33 -5.45 1.88 -3.37
N GLU A 34 -5.92 1.23 -4.42
CA GLU A 34 -6.42 1.90 -5.65
C GLU A 34 -7.64 2.79 -5.36
N VAL A 35 -8.59 2.31 -4.56
CA VAL A 35 -9.76 3.08 -4.12
C VAL A 35 -9.33 4.26 -3.25
N SER A 36 -8.38 4.05 -2.33
CA SER A 36 -7.82 5.12 -1.49
C SER A 36 -7.16 6.19 -2.35
N LEU A 37 -6.28 5.81 -3.27
CA LEU A 37 -5.59 6.72 -4.16
C LEU A 37 -6.57 7.51 -5.02
N THR A 38 -7.55 6.84 -5.63
CA THR A 38 -8.61 7.49 -6.40
C THR A 38 -9.31 8.54 -5.54
N LYS A 39 -9.65 8.20 -4.30
CA LYS A 39 -10.38 9.11 -3.44
C LYS A 39 -9.57 10.29 -2.95
N LEU A 40 -8.31 10.05 -2.58
CA LEU A 40 -7.37 11.11 -2.22
C LEU A 40 -7.16 12.07 -3.39
N ASN A 41 -7.09 11.55 -4.62
CA ASN A 41 -6.96 12.35 -5.84
C ASN A 41 -8.20 13.22 -6.10
N GLU A 42 -9.41 12.63 -6.03
CA GLU A 42 -10.69 13.35 -6.15
C GLU A 42 -10.82 14.47 -5.13
N LEU A 43 -10.37 14.22 -3.89
CA LEU A 43 -10.38 15.18 -2.80
C LEU A 43 -9.23 16.19 -2.90
N ASN A 44 -8.23 15.90 -3.73
CA ASN A 44 -6.98 16.65 -3.86
C ASN A 44 -6.28 16.87 -2.50
N ILE A 45 -6.24 15.82 -1.68
CA ILE A 45 -5.61 15.82 -0.35
C ILE A 45 -4.52 14.75 -0.26
N GLU A 46 -3.56 14.94 0.66
CA GLU A 46 -2.49 13.98 0.96
C GLU A 46 -1.76 13.47 -0.30
N HIS A 47 -1.19 14.40 -1.06
CA HIS A 47 -0.38 14.10 -2.26
C HIS A 47 0.83 13.20 -1.95
N GLU A 48 1.38 13.31 -0.74
CA GLU A 48 2.45 12.43 -0.26
C GLU A 48 1.95 10.99 -0.19
N LEU A 49 0.83 10.75 0.47
CA LEU A 49 0.23 9.43 0.58
C LEU A 49 -0.18 8.85 -0.78
N GLN A 50 -0.72 9.68 -1.69
CA GLN A 50 -1.01 9.25 -3.07
C GLN A 50 0.24 8.73 -3.76
N SER A 51 1.36 9.44 -3.60
CA SER A 51 2.65 9.07 -4.19
C SER A 51 3.21 7.79 -3.55
N GLU A 52 3.12 7.66 -2.23
CA GLU A 52 3.54 6.46 -1.50
C GLU A 52 2.72 5.22 -1.90
N ILE A 53 1.38 5.35 -2.00
CA ILE A 53 0.50 4.26 -2.46
C ILE A 53 0.87 3.83 -3.87
N ASN A 54 1.04 4.80 -4.79
CA ASN A 54 1.40 4.51 -6.17
C ASN A 54 2.78 3.83 -6.25
N TRP A 55 3.74 4.29 -5.46
CA TRP A 55 5.07 3.68 -5.37
C TRP A 55 5.00 2.25 -4.81
N CYS A 56 4.21 2.01 -3.76
CA CYS A 56 4.01 0.67 -3.20
C CYS A 56 3.33 -0.27 -4.19
N LEU A 57 2.35 0.19 -4.97
CA LEU A 57 1.70 -0.61 -6.01
C LEU A 57 2.70 -1.01 -7.11
N GLY A 58 3.52 -0.07 -7.57
CA GLY A 58 4.59 -0.36 -8.54
C GLY A 58 5.66 -1.30 -7.98
N SER A 59 6.07 -1.09 -6.73
CA SER A 59 7.03 -1.95 -6.03
C SER A 59 6.49 -3.37 -5.85
N PHE A 60 5.22 -3.52 -5.48
CA PHE A 60 4.55 -4.81 -5.34
C PHE A 60 4.55 -5.60 -6.66
N GLN A 61 4.39 -4.94 -7.81
CA GLN A 61 4.48 -5.64 -9.11
C GLN A 61 5.88 -6.20 -9.38
N ASN A 62 6.93 -5.58 -8.83
CA ASN A 62 8.32 -5.99 -9.07
C ASN A 62 8.86 -6.96 -8.02
N ASP A 63 8.58 -6.71 -6.74
CA ASP A 63 9.09 -7.47 -5.58
C ASP A 63 8.06 -8.45 -5.01
N GLN A 64 6.77 -8.34 -5.39
CA GLN A 64 5.66 -9.14 -4.87
C GLN A 64 5.51 -9.10 -3.33
N ASN A 65 6.02 -8.05 -2.69
CA ASN A 65 5.95 -7.90 -1.24
C ASN A 65 4.76 -7.02 -0.83
N PRO A 66 3.72 -7.58 -0.17
CA PRO A 66 2.51 -6.83 0.15
C PRO A 66 2.64 -5.97 1.41
N ILE A 67 3.74 -6.09 2.17
CA ILE A 67 3.93 -5.42 3.48
C ILE A 67 3.71 -3.89 3.40
N GLY A 68 4.18 -3.26 2.32
CA GLY A 68 4.02 -1.83 2.11
C GLY A 68 2.55 -1.46 1.90
N LEU A 69 1.80 -2.27 1.16
CA LEU A 69 0.39 -2.01 0.89
C LEU A 69 -0.45 -2.04 2.16
N TYR A 70 -0.22 -3.00 3.07
CA TYR A 70 -0.92 -3.03 4.36
C TYR A 70 -0.69 -1.75 5.17
N GLN A 71 0.56 -1.29 5.27
CA GLN A 71 0.88 -0.04 5.97
C GLN A 71 0.22 1.18 5.31
N MET A 72 0.18 1.22 3.98
CA MET A 72 -0.45 2.32 3.24
C MET A 72 -1.97 2.35 3.41
N VAL A 73 -2.61 1.18 3.43
CA VAL A 73 -4.05 1.07 3.73
C VAL A 73 -4.32 1.52 5.17
N GLU A 74 -3.52 1.11 6.14
CA GLU A 74 -3.68 1.50 7.55
C GLU A 74 -3.52 3.01 7.74
N ARG A 75 -2.48 3.62 7.13
CA ARG A 75 -2.29 5.08 7.10
C ARG A 75 -3.46 5.80 6.44
N SER A 76 -3.88 5.32 5.27
CA SER A 76 -5.06 5.87 4.55
C SER A 76 -6.30 5.86 5.43
N LEU A 77 -6.50 4.79 6.19
CA LEU A 77 -7.63 4.61 7.09
C LEU A 77 -7.63 5.64 8.22
N ILE A 78 -6.48 5.91 8.83
CA ILE A 78 -6.32 6.94 9.86
C ILE A 78 -6.68 8.33 9.30
N ILE A 79 -6.14 8.64 8.12
CA ILE A 79 -6.38 9.92 7.43
C ILE A 79 -7.84 10.06 7.04
N PHE A 80 -8.43 9.03 6.43
CA PHE A 80 -9.84 9.04 6.08
C PHE A 80 -10.74 9.14 7.31
N LYS A 81 -10.41 8.51 8.44
CA LYS A 81 -11.16 8.71 9.70
C LYS A 81 -11.04 10.14 10.22
N ALA A 82 -9.87 10.76 10.11
CA ALA A 82 -9.66 12.15 10.48
C ALA A 82 -10.45 13.10 9.56
N GLU A 83 -10.39 12.89 8.26
CA GLU A 83 -11.14 13.67 7.25
C GLU A 83 -12.65 13.46 7.35
N LEU A 84 -13.10 12.23 7.64
CA LEU A 84 -14.50 11.92 7.93
C LEU A 84 -15.00 12.71 9.16
N SER A 85 -14.16 12.83 10.20
CA SER A 85 -14.47 13.62 11.40
C SER A 85 -14.53 15.12 11.11
N LYS A 86 -13.70 15.61 10.17
CA LYS A 86 -13.76 16.97 9.64
C LYS A 86 -14.93 17.21 8.67
N LYS A 87 -15.76 16.19 8.39
CA LYS A 87 -16.85 16.21 7.39
C LYS A 87 -16.36 16.59 6.00
N THR A 88 -15.16 16.14 5.61
CA THR A 88 -14.64 16.35 4.25
C THR A 88 -15.61 15.73 3.24
N LYS A 89 -16.16 16.56 2.35
CA LYS A 89 -17.10 16.15 1.30
C LYS A 89 -16.43 15.13 0.38
N GLY A 90 -16.76 13.85 0.56
CA GLY A 90 -16.29 12.77 -0.30
C GLY A 90 -15.78 11.56 0.49
N VAL A 91 -15.25 11.75 1.69
CA VAL A 91 -14.90 10.61 2.54
C VAL A 91 -16.17 10.03 3.14
N THR A 92 -16.47 8.77 2.82
CA THR A 92 -17.67 8.08 3.32
C THR A 92 -17.27 7.01 4.32
N ALA A 93 -18.13 6.75 5.31
CA ALA A 93 -17.93 5.65 6.26
C ALA A 93 -17.83 4.29 5.55
N LYS A 94 -18.45 4.17 4.37
CA LYS A 94 -18.34 2.99 3.50
C LYS A 94 -16.91 2.76 3.01
N LEU A 95 -16.19 3.82 2.65
CA LEU A 95 -14.80 3.72 2.22
C LEU A 95 -13.91 3.26 3.38
N VAL A 96 -14.06 3.86 4.55
CA VAL A 96 -13.32 3.45 5.76
C VAL A 96 -13.59 1.98 6.08
N ALA A 97 -14.86 1.55 6.03
CA ALA A 97 -15.23 0.16 6.29
C ALA A 97 -14.66 -0.83 5.25
N ASP A 98 -14.54 -0.42 3.98
CA ASP A 98 -13.92 -1.24 2.93
C ASP A 98 -12.42 -1.45 3.17
N LEU A 99 -11.70 -0.37 3.56
CA LEU A 99 -10.30 -0.44 3.96
C LEU A 99 -10.10 -1.30 5.21
N GLU A 100 -10.95 -1.14 6.23
CA GLU A 100 -10.92 -1.97 7.45
C GLU A 100 -11.15 -3.45 7.13
N LYS A 101 -12.03 -3.74 6.16
CA LYS A 101 -12.32 -5.09 5.72
C LYS A 101 -11.15 -5.70 4.95
N ALA A 102 -10.48 -4.91 4.11
CA ALA A 102 -9.27 -5.35 3.40
C ALA A 102 -8.13 -5.69 4.38
N LEU A 103 -7.92 -4.87 5.42
CA LEU A 103 -6.95 -5.15 6.48
C LEU A 103 -7.31 -6.40 7.31
N LYS A 104 -8.59 -6.58 7.63
CA LYS A 104 -9.07 -7.78 8.35
C LYS A 104 -9.04 -9.06 7.51
N ALA A 105 -8.93 -8.98 6.19
CA ALA A 105 -8.89 -10.17 5.35
C ALA A 105 -7.62 -11.01 5.55
N ASP A 106 -6.58 -10.45 6.17
CA ASP A 106 -5.31 -11.11 6.47
C ASP A 106 -5.19 -11.61 7.93
N ALA A 107 -6.08 -11.16 8.82
CA ALA A 107 -6.10 -11.47 10.25
C ALA A 107 -6.99 -12.67 10.58
#